data_AF-A0A7X0DHT2-F1
#
_entry.id   AF-A0A7X0DHT2-F1
#
_cell.length_a   1.000
_cell.length_b   1.000
_cell.length_c   1.000
_cell.angle_alpha   90.00
_cell.angle_beta   90.00
_cell.angle_gamma   90.00
#
_symmetry.space_group_name_H-M   'P 1'
#
loop_
_entity.id
_entity.type
_entity.pdbx_description
1 polymer ?
#
loop_
_entity_poly.entity_id
_entity_poly.type
_entity_poly.pdbx_seq_one_letter_code
_entity_poly.pdbx_strand_id
1 'polypeptide(L)' 'MLNRKRNERSSTSHETSLIARGTVIRGDLRFSGALHLDGRIEGTVLGEGEEAMFTLSEHGQVQGRSAFHTP' A
#
# COMPACT_ATOMS: atom_id res chain seq x y z
N MET A 1 -14.22 -40.86 8.79
CA MET A 1 -13.71 -39.77 9.65
C MET A 1 -13.02 -38.74 8.76
N LEU A 2 -13.65 -37.59 8.49
CA LEU A 2 -13.08 -36.53 7.64
C LEU A 2 -12.31 -35.54 8.50
N ASN A 3 -10.99 -35.71 8.62
CA ASN A 3 -10.10 -34.71 9.20
C ASN A 3 -9.07 -34.28 8.14
N ARG A 4 -9.49 -33.41 7.23
CA ARG A 4 -8.54 -32.53 6.55
C ARG A 4 -8.62 -31.19 7.26
N LYS A 5 -7.69 -30.97 8.20
CA LYS A 5 -7.32 -29.63 8.65
C LYS A 5 -6.96 -28.85 7.38
N ARG A 6 -7.94 -28.13 6.84
CA ARG A 6 -7.72 -27.09 5.85
C ARG A 6 -7.06 -25.98 6.66
N ASN A 7 -5.77 -26.17 6.95
CA ASN A 7 -4.95 -25.13 7.53
C ASN A 7 -5.06 -23.99 6.53
N GLU A 8 -5.68 -22.93 7.00
CA GLU A 8 -5.80 -21.65 6.35
C GLU A 8 -4.37 -21.22 6.02
N ARG A 9 -3.89 -21.67 4.86
CA ARG A 9 -2.89 -20.93 4.11
C ARG A 9 -3.58 -19.62 3.83
N SER A 10 -3.48 -18.72 4.81
CA SER A 10 -3.87 -17.34 4.73
C SER A 10 -3.48 -16.93 3.34
N SER A 11 -4.48 -16.62 2.53
CA SER A 11 -4.26 -16.03 1.24
C SER A 11 -3.48 -14.76 1.51
N THR A 12 -2.15 -14.85 1.43
CA THR A 12 -1.27 -13.78 0.98
C THR A 12 -1.69 -13.45 -0.45
N SER A 13 -2.93 -13.01 -0.57
CA SER A 13 -3.35 -12.11 -1.63
C SER A 13 -2.35 -11.00 -1.54
N HIS A 14 -1.51 -10.84 -2.55
CA HIS A 14 -0.64 -9.69 -2.72
C HIS A 14 -1.52 -8.45 -2.60
N GLU A 15 -1.64 -7.89 -1.39
CA GLU A 15 -2.51 -6.76 -1.13
C GLU A 15 -1.98 -5.62 -2.00
N THR A 16 -2.79 -5.22 -2.98
CA THR A 16 -2.43 -4.20 -3.95
C THR A 16 -3.48 -3.11 -3.84
N SER A 17 -3.04 -1.93 -3.41
CA SER A 17 -3.84 -0.72 -3.33
C SER A 17 -3.53 0.18 -4.53
N LEU A 18 -4.57 0.84 -5.07
CA LEU A 18 -4.43 1.82 -6.16
C LEU A 18 -5.15 3.11 -5.78
N ILE A 19 -4.43 4.23 -5.84
CA ILE A 19 -5.01 5.56 -5.78
C ILE A 19 -5.02 6.10 -7.20
N ALA A 20 -6.19 6.01 -7.84
CA ALA A 20 -6.36 6.37 -9.25
C ALA A 20 -6.35 7.89 -9.47
N ARG A 21 -6.11 8.30 -10.73
CA ARG A 21 -6.17 9.71 -11.17
C ARG A 21 -7.49 10.36 -10.76
N GLY A 22 -7.43 11.65 -10.41
CA GLY A 22 -8.57 12.40 -9.92
C GLY A 22 -8.85 12.23 -8.42
N THR A 23 -8.15 11.30 -7.76
CA THR A 23 -8.24 11.12 -6.30
C THR A 23 -7.23 12.04 -5.60
N VAL A 24 -7.67 12.75 -4.58
CA VAL A 24 -6.80 13.53 -3.68
C VAL A 24 -7.00 13.06 -2.25
N ILE A 25 -5.92 12.60 -1.62
CA ILE A 25 -5.89 12.26 -0.19
C ILE A 25 -5.21 13.38 0.57
N ARG A 26 -5.84 13.84 1.66
CA ARG A 26 -5.30 14.86 2.57
C ARG A 26 -5.18 14.27 3.97
N GLY A 27 -3.97 14.16 4.49
CA GLY A 27 -3.68 13.57 5.80
C GLY A 27 -2.66 12.44 5.73
N ASP A 28 -2.66 11.58 6.75
CA ASP A 28 -1.71 10.48 6.88
C ASP A 28 -2.25 9.19 6.25
N LEU A 29 -1.43 8.57 5.40
CA LEU A 29 -1.72 7.31 4.72
C LEU A 29 -0.74 6.23 5.19
N ARG A 30 -1.30 5.08 5.59
CA ARG A 30 -0.55 3.88 5.97
C ARG A 30 -0.98 2.74 5.06
N PHE A 31 -0.03 2.02 4.51
CA PHE A 31 -0.31 0.88 3.63
C PHE A 31 0.62 -0.30 3.93
N SER A 32 0.11 -1.51 3.77
CA SER A 32 0.87 -2.77 3.73
C SER A 32 0.91 -3.30 2.30
N GLY A 33 1.92 -4.12 1.98
CA GLY A 33 2.05 -4.71 0.64
C GLY A 33 2.34 -3.66 -0.43
N ALA A 34 1.62 -3.69 -1.56
CA ALA A 34 1.88 -2.81 -2.69
C ALA A 34 0.88 -1.63 -2.75
N LEU A 35 1.38 -0.42 -2.97
CA LEU A 35 0.57 0.78 -3.24
C LEU A 35 1.01 1.44 -4.55
N HIS A 36 0.08 1.56 -5.49
CA HIS A 36 0.25 2.35 -6.71
C HIS A 36 -0.45 3.70 -6.57
N LEU A 37 0.27 4.78 -6.85
CA LEU A 37 -0.25 6.14 -6.81
C LEU A 37 -0.22 6.78 -8.21
N ASP A 38 -1.42 7.01 -8.75
CA ASP A 38 -1.66 7.82 -9.95
C ASP A 38 -2.39 9.14 -9.63
N GLY A 39 -2.96 9.25 -8.43
CA GLY A 39 -3.60 10.45 -7.91
C GLY A 39 -2.65 11.36 -7.14
N ARG A 40 -3.19 12.10 -6.18
CA ARG A 40 -2.42 13.05 -5.36
C ARG A 40 -2.56 12.76 -3.87
N ILE A 41 -1.45 12.78 -3.15
CA ILE A 41 -1.41 12.71 -1.69
C ILE A 41 -0.80 14.01 -1.16
N GLU A 42 -1.50 14.65 -0.23
CA GLU A 42 -1.06 15.82 0.53
C GLU A 42 -0.96 15.40 2.00
N GLY A 43 0.23 14.97 2.44
CA GLY A 43 0.47 14.51 3.81
C GLY A 43 1.55 13.44 3.94
N THR A 44 1.44 12.59 4.97
CA THR A 44 2.46 11.57 5.27
C THR A 44 2.09 10.25 4.60
N VAL A 45 3.06 9.58 3.97
CA VAL A 45 2.90 8.21 3.47
C VAL A 45 3.85 7.28 4.22
N LEU A 46 3.30 6.24 4.84
CA LEU A 46 4.01 5.23 5.61
C LEU A 46 3.74 3.83 5.04
N GLY A 47 4.79 3.14 4.62
CA GLY A 47 4.73 1.71 4.29
C GLY A 47 4.97 0.87 5.54
N GLU A 48 4.13 -0.14 5.78
CA GLU A 48 4.20 -1.06 6.91
C GLU A 48 4.59 -2.48 6.47
N GLY A 49 5.63 -3.03 7.09
CA GLY A 49 6.20 -4.35 6.78
C GLY A 49 7.36 -4.31 5.79
N GLU A 50 8.13 -5.40 5.74
CA GLU A 50 9.31 -5.52 4.85
C GLU A 50 8.92 -5.58 3.36
N GLU A 51 7.72 -6.05 3.05
CA GLU A 51 7.19 -6.18 1.68
C GLU A 51 6.48 -4.90 1.19
N ALA A 52 6.59 -3.78 1.93
CA ALA A 52 5.92 -2.53 1.59
C ALA A 52 6.54 -1.90 0.34
N MET A 53 5.82 -1.93 -0.78
CA MET A 53 6.26 -1.37 -2.05
C MET A 53 5.38 -0.19 -2.46
N PHE A 54 5.98 0.99 -2.60
CA PHE A 54 5.31 2.19 -3.10
C PHE A 54 5.72 2.50 -4.53
N THR A 55 4.77 2.45 -5.44
CA THR A 55 4.94 2.81 -6.85
C THR A 55 4.25 4.14 -7.13
N LEU A 56 5.04 5.14 -7.52
CA LEU A 56 4.53 6.42 -8.01
C LEU A 56 4.53 6.41 -9.54
N SER A 57 3.38 6.61 -10.17
CA SER A 57 3.33 6.75 -11.64
C SER A 57 3.69 8.17 -12.08
N GLU A 58 3.81 8.37 -13.40
CA GLU A 58 4.10 9.68 -14.02
C GLU A 58 3.08 10.78 -13.68
N HIS A 59 1.85 10.38 -13.31
CA HIS A 59 0.78 11.30 -12.95
C HIS A 59 0.56 11.41 -11.44
N GLY A 60 1.20 10.52 -10.68
CA GLY A 60 1.15 10.52 -9.23
C GLY A 60 1.89 11.71 -8.63
N GLN A 61 1.30 12.31 -7.60
CA GLN A 61 1.92 13.42 -6.87
C GLN A 61 1.87 13.18 -5.38
N VAL A 62 3.02 13.29 -4.70
CA VAL A 62 3.10 13.29 -3.24
C VAL A 62 3.66 14.63 -2.79
N GLN A 63 2.88 15.38 -2.02
CA GLN A 63 3.32 16.57 -1.30
C GLN A 63 3.27 16.28 0.19
N GLY A 64 4.44 16.16 0.80
CA GLY A 64 4.58 15.90 2.23
C GLY A 64 5.79 15.03 2.52
N ARG A 65 5.72 14.27 3.62
CA ARG A 65 6.82 13.42 4.08
C ARG A 65 6.52 11.96 3.73
N SER A 66 7.36 11.35 2.92
CA SER A 66 7.35 9.91 2.72
C SER A 66 8.38 9.27 3.65
N ALA A 67 7.92 8.44 4.58
CA ALA A 67 8.80 7.66 5.45
C ALA A 67 8.67 6.19 5.06
N PHE A 68 9.60 5.73 4.24
CA PHE A 68 9.75 4.31 3.93
C PHE A 68 10.78 3.74 4.91
N HIS A 69 10.38 2.72 5.68
CA HIS A 69 11.30 2.04 6.58
C HIS A 69 12.34 1.30 5.72
N THR A 70 13.56 1.84 5.68
CA THR A 70 14.73 1.14 5.15
C THR A 70 15.41 0.49 6.36
N PRO A 71 15.68 -0.83 6.35
CA PRO A 71 16.34 -1.51 7.46
C PRO A 71 17.77 -1.00 7.69
#